data_AF-A0A1G5GTV6-F1
#
_entry.id   AF-A0A1G5GTV6-F1
#
_cell.length_a   1.000
_cell.length_b   1.000
_cell.length_c   1.000
_cell.angle_alpha   90.00
_cell.angle_beta   90.00
_cell.angle_gamma   90.00
#
_symmetry.space_group_name_H-M   'P 1'
#
loop_
_entity.id
_entity.type
_entity.pdbx_description
1 polymer ?
#
loop_
_entity_poly.entity_id
_entity_poly.type
_entity_poly.pdbx_seq_one_letter_code
_entity_poly.pdbx_strand_id
1 'polypeptide(L)'
;MTDSPLYFKYHEIRNRTLALINFLQDEDCCVQSMEETSPVKWHLGHIAWFFETFVLQHYEKPYKPFHEHFAPMFSSYDKAGKTHPDPKRGLFTRPALGEIRKYCQNVDARMGGVLVLAEQDEMLRMLIVLGMHHEQQHQELILTDIKHLFSQNPLYPSYRSFSPDSPSCPGANLPLLEWHQFTGGLVEIGFEGEGFSYDNESPRHKQFIQPYSLATRLVTNGEYLQFIEAGGYENPVLWLSEGLDWVKSNKRYHPLYWRADKNEW
;
A
#
# COMPACT_ATOMS: atom_id res chain seq x y z
N MET A 1 3.97 22.83 22.43
CA MET A 1 4.97 22.03 21.66
C MET A 1 4.39 20.74 21.10
N THR A 2 3.25 20.24 21.61
CA THR A 2 2.37 19.28 20.92
C THR A 2 1.55 19.89 19.78
N ASP A 3 1.70 21.20 19.55
CA ASP A 3 0.92 21.97 18.58
C ASP A 3 1.61 22.13 17.21
N SER A 4 2.72 21.40 16.98
CA SER A 4 3.42 21.43 15.69
C SER A 4 2.61 20.68 14.63
N PRO A 5 2.48 21.20 13.40
CA PRO A 5 1.77 20.51 12.31
C PRO A 5 2.27 19.08 12.06
N LEU A 6 3.57 18.83 12.27
CA LEU A 6 4.18 17.51 12.11
C LEU A 6 3.67 16.50 13.15
N TYR A 7 3.48 16.94 14.39
CA TYR A 7 2.94 16.11 15.47
C TYR A 7 1.51 15.65 15.15
N PHE A 8 0.65 16.58 14.74
CA PHE A 8 -0.71 16.24 14.33
C PHE A 8 -0.74 15.32 13.11
N LYS A 9 0.12 15.58 12.11
CA LYS A 9 0.17 14.77 10.90
C LYS A 9 0.62 13.33 11.18
N TYR A 10 1.63 13.17 12.04
CA TYR A 10 2.06 11.87 12.52
C TYR A 10 0.88 11.10 13.12
N HIS A 11 0.21 11.67 14.12
CA HIS A 11 -0.92 10.99 14.77
C HIS A 11 -2.11 10.76 13.84
N GLU A 12 -2.40 11.66 12.90
CA GLU A 12 -3.43 11.45 11.87
C GLU A 12 -3.14 10.18 11.05
N ILE A 13 -1.91 10.01 10.58
CA ILE A 13 -1.47 8.84 9.80
C ILE A 13 -1.49 7.58 10.67
N ARG A 14 -0.97 7.62 11.90
CA ARG A 14 -1.03 6.49 12.84
C ARG A 14 -2.47 6.04 13.10
N ASN A 15 -3.38 6.99 13.35
CA ASN A 15 -4.79 6.71 13.58
C ASN A 15 -5.47 6.14 12.33
N ARG A 16 -5.08 6.56 11.14
CA ARG A 16 -5.58 5.98 9.88
C ARG A 16 -5.22 4.49 9.78
N THR A 17 -3.98 4.10 10.09
CA THR A 17 -3.57 2.69 10.14
C THR A 17 -4.39 1.88 11.14
N LEU A 18 -4.60 2.42 12.35
CA LEU A 18 -5.41 1.75 13.38
C LEU A 18 -6.88 1.61 12.96
N ALA A 19 -7.44 2.62 12.28
CA ALA A 19 -8.80 2.57 11.78
C ALA A 19 -9.00 1.50 10.69
N LEU A 20 -7.99 1.27 9.83
CA LEU A 20 -8.05 0.24 8.78
C LEU A 20 -8.16 -1.18 9.35
N ILE A 21 -7.63 -1.43 10.55
CA ILE A 21 -7.61 -2.77 11.13
C ILE A 21 -8.69 -2.98 12.20
N ASN A 22 -9.54 -1.98 12.45
CA ASN A 22 -10.52 -2.02 13.54
C ASN A 22 -11.66 -3.03 13.29
N PHE A 23 -11.90 -3.40 12.03
CA PHE A 23 -12.95 -4.35 11.64
C PHE A 23 -12.46 -5.80 11.51
N LEU A 24 -11.15 -6.02 11.67
CA LEU A 24 -10.52 -7.32 11.44
C LEU A 24 -10.45 -8.13 12.73
N GLN A 25 -10.60 -9.44 12.60
CA GLN A 25 -10.32 -10.38 13.68
C GLN A 25 -8.83 -10.67 13.79
N ASP A 26 -8.41 -11.29 14.89
CA ASP A 26 -7.03 -11.70 15.11
C ASP A 26 -6.57 -12.69 14.03
N GLU A 27 -7.47 -13.58 13.59
CA GLU A 27 -7.24 -14.57 12.53
C GLU A 27 -6.92 -13.90 11.19
N ASP A 28 -7.69 -12.87 10.81
CA ASP A 28 -7.49 -12.11 9.58
C ASP A 28 -6.11 -11.43 9.56
N CYS A 29 -5.61 -11.06 10.75
CA CYS A 29 -4.35 -10.35 10.89
C CYS A 29 -3.11 -11.24 10.83
N CYS A 30 -3.27 -12.57 10.82
CA CYS A 30 -2.19 -13.54 10.92
C CYS A 30 -1.82 -14.24 9.60
N VAL A 31 -2.69 -14.21 8.61
CA VAL A 31 -2.56 -15.05 7.41
C VAL A 31 -1.88 -14.31 6.27
N GLN A 32 -1.07 -15.05 5.51
CA GLN A 32 -0.47 -14.63 4.24
C GLN A 32 -1.17 -15.41 3.12
N SER A 33 -1.80 -14.70 2.19
CA SER A 33 -2.66 -15.32 1.16
C SER A 33 -1.93 -15.64 -0.14
N MET A 34 -0.79 -14.98 -0.38
CA MET A 34 0.22 -15.28 -1.42
C MET A 34 1.57 -14.71 -0.98
N GLU A 35 2.66 -15.09 -1.66
CA GLU A 35 4.03 -14.71 -1.29
C GLU A 35 4.21 -13.19 -1.16
N GLU A 36 3.64 -12.45 -2.11
CA GLU A 36 3.71 -11.00 -2.22
C GLU A 36 2.96 -10.27 -1.09
N THR A 37 1.91 -10.89 -0.54
CA THR A 37 1.11 -10.32 0.57
C THR A 37 1.77 -10.53 1.92
N SER A 38 1.51 -9.65 2.88
CA SER A 38 1.91 -9.77 4.28
C SER A 38 0.71 -9.91 5.21
N PRO A 39 0.84 -10.66 6.32
CA PRO A 39 -0.12 -10.55 7.40
C PRO A 39 -0.23 -9.11 7.90
N VAL A 40 -1.45 -8.67 8.23
CA VAL A 40 -1.68 -7.31 8.76
C VAL A 40 -0.83 -7.05 10.00
N LYS A 41 -0.67 -8.03 10.89
CA LYS A 41 0.19 -7.88 12.08
C LYS A 41 1.67 -7.68 11.72
N TRP A 42 2.11 -8.19 10.56
CA TRP A 42 3.46 -7.91 10.07
C TRP A 42 3.57 -6.47 9.61
N HIS A 43 2.59 -5.93 8.88
CA HIS A 43 2.58 -4.51 8.52
C HIS A 43 2.66 -3.58 9.74
N LEU A 44 1.88 -3.86 10.78
CA LEU A 44 1.91 -3.06 12.02
C LEU A 44 3.29 -3.10 12.70
N GLY A 45 3.87 -4.30 12.82
CA GLY A 45 5.21 -4.47 13.36
C GLY A 45 6.27 -3.78 12.49
N HIS A 46 6.14 -3.88 11.17
CA HIS A 46 7.03 -3.26 10.18
C HIS A 46 7.01 -1.74 10.25
N ILE A 47 5.83 -1.13 10.35
CA ILE A 47 5.71 0.32 10.49
C ILE A 47 6.33 0.79 11.81
N ALA A 48 6.03 0.12 12.94
CA ALA A 48 6.62 0.45 14.23
C ALA A 48 8.15 0.27 14.23
N TRP A 49 8.62 -0.78 13.57
CA TRP A 49 10.04 -1.07 13.36
C TRP A 49 10.76 0.04 12.60
N PHE A 50 10.13 0.63 11.58
CA PHE A 50 10.71 1.75 10.83
C PHE A 50 11.05 2.91 11.78
N PHE A 51 10.08 3.38 12.56
CA PHE A 51 10.28 4.49 13.50
C PHE A 51 11.24 4.12 14.63
N GLU A 52 11.16 2.91 15.18
CA GLU A 52 12.08 2.49 16.23
C GLU A 52 13.54 2.44 15.75
N THR A 53 13.78 1.91 14.55
CA THR A 53 15.12 1.70 14.00
C THR A 53 15.72 2.99 13.44
N PHE A 54 14.97 3.72 12.62
CA PHE A 54 15.51 4.88 11.91
C PHE A 54 15.39 6.18 12.71
N VAL A 55 14.47 6.26 13.68
CA VAL A 55 14.28 7.47 14.48
C VAL A 55 14.69 7.24 15.95
N LEU A 56 13.97 6.39 16.69
CA LEU A 56 14.17 6.29 18.15
C LEU A 56 15.59 5.85 18.51
N GLN A 57 16.16 4.88 17.79
CA GLN A 57 17.52 4.40 18.03
C GLN A 57 18.59 5.50 17.98
N HIS A 58 18.37 6.56 17.20
CA HIS A 58 19.33 7.63 16.99
C HIS A 58 19.05 8.88 17.85
N TYR A 59 17.78 9.12 18.17
CA TYR A 59 17.33 10.38 18.77
C TYR A 59 16.80 10.25 20.20
N GLU A 60 16.36 9.07 20.63
CA GLU A 60 15.97 8.83 22.02
C GLU A 60 17.19 8.61 22.91
N LYS A 61 17.24 9.27 24.08
CA LYS A 61 18.36 9.15 25.03
C LYS A 61 17.83 8.99 26.47
N PRO A 62 18.12 7.88 27.17
CA PRO A 62 18.74 6.64 26.66
C PRO A 62 17.77 5.84 25.77
N TYR A 63 18.27 5.25 24.68
CA TYR A 63 17.49 4.33 23.83
C TYR A 63 17.48 2.90 24.38
N LYS A 64 16.32 2.26 24.32
CA LYS A 64 16.18 0.80 24.51
C LYS A 64 15.17 0.24 23.50
N PRO A 65 15.47 -0.86 22.80
CA PRO A 65 14.49 -1.50 21.92
C PRO A 65 13.32 -2.07 22.74
N PHE A 66 12.12 -2.09 22.16
CA PHE A 66 10.96 -2.74 22.76
C PHE A 66 11.21 -4.23 22.97
N HIS A 67 11.80 -4.90 21.96
CA HIS A 67 12.14 -6.31 22.02
C HIS A 67 13.33 -6.63 21.08
N GLU A 68 14.33 -7.37 21.58
CA GLU A 68 15.61 -7.59 20.89
C GLU A 68 15.48 -8.32 19.54
N HIS A 69 14.44 -9.14 19.38
CA HIS A 69 14.20 -9.90 18.15
C HIS A 69 13.27 -9.23 17.14
N PHE A 70 12.68 -8.06 17.43
CA PHE A 70 11.70 -7.44 16.54
C PHE A 70 12.35 -6.81 15.31
N ALA A 71 13.53 -6.21 15.46
CA ALA A 71 14.25 -5.62 14.34
C ALA A 71 14.51 -6.61 13.18
N PRO A 72 15.12 -7.80 13.41
CA PRO A 72 15.31 -8.76 12.31
C PRO A 72 14.00 -9.38 11.80
N MET A 73 12.95 -9.46 12.63
CA MET A 73 11.66 -10.03 12.23
C MET A 73 10.86 -9.11 11.31
N PHE A 74 10.93 -7.79 11.56
CA PHE A 74 10.15 -6.80 10.85
C PHE A 74 10.97 -6.02 9.81
N SER A 75 12.29 -6.18 9.73
CA SER A 75 13.09 -5.56 8.67
C SER A 75 12.66 -6.03 7.27
N SER A 76 12.43 -5.07 6.37
CA SER A 76 12.32 -5.29 4.93
C SER A 76 13.66 -5.16 4.20
N TYR A 77 14.73 -4.75 4.90
CA TYR A 77 16.04 -4.55 4.31
C TYR A 77 16.89 -5.81 4.38
N ASP A 78 17.48 -6.15 3.24
CA ASP A 78 18.50 -7.19 3.16
C ASP A 78 19.88 -6.63 3.51
N LYS A 79 20.33 -6.84 4.75
CA LYS A 79 21.71 -6.54 5.16
C LYS A 79 22.67 -7.72 4.99
N ALA A 80 22.22 -8.90 4.53
CA ALA A 80 23.01 -10.13 4.65
C ALA A 80 22.77 -11.20 3.56
N GLY A 81 22.23 -10.84 2.39
CA GLY A 81 21.90 -11.80 1.32
C GLY A 81 20.71 -12.70 1.66
N LYS A 82 19.83 -12.27 2.58
CA LYS A 82 18.61 -13.01 2.96
C LYS A 82 17.43 -12.42 2.20
N THR A 83 16.52 -13.29 1.74
CA THR A 83 15.24 -12.84 1.18
C THR A 83 14.47 -12.07 2.26
N HIS A 84 14.29 -10.77 2.02
CA HIS A 84 13.48 -9.89 2.83
C HIS A 84 12.38 -9.26 1.98
N PRO A 85 11.16 -9.09 2.53
CA PRO A 85 10.67 -9.71 3.77
C PRO A 85 10.65 -11.26 3.67
N ASP A 86 10.69 -11.95 4.82
CA ASP A 86 10.69 -13.42 4.84
C ASP A 86 9.40 -13.94 4.17
N PRO A 87 9.48 -14.77 3.11
CA PRO A 87 8.30 -15.27 2.41
C PRO A 87 7.41 -16.15 3.30
N LYS A 88 7.88 -16.58 4.47
CA LYS A 88 7.17 -17.39 5.47
C LYS A 88 6.58 -16.55 6.61
N ARG A 89 6.52 -15.23 6.49
CA ARG A 89 5.92 -14.33 7.51
C ARG A 89 4.51 -14.74 7.96
N GLY A 90 3.72 -15.39 7.10
CA GLY A 90 2.42 -16.00 7.47
C GLY A 90 2.49 -17.17 8.45
N LEU A 91 3.67 -17.78 8.66
CA LEU A 91 3.87 -18.87 9.62
C LEU A 91 4.22 -18.35 11.03
N PHE A 92 4.49 -17.06 11.19
CA PHE A 92 4.91 -16.49 12.47
C PHE A 92 3.69 -16.33 13.37
N THR A 93 3.32 -17.35 14.13
CA THR A 93 2.20 -17.27 15.09
C THR A 93 2.51 -16.37 16.29
N ARG A 94 3.79 -16.02 16.50
CA ARG A 94 4.26 -15.04 17.50
C ARG A 94 5.10 -13.96 16.83
N PRO A 95 5.07 -12.71 17.33
CA PRO A 95 4.20 -12.22 18.42
C PRO A 95 2.71 -12.21 18.04
N ALA A 96 1.85 -12.32 19.05
CA ALA A 96 0.40 -12.21 18.89
C ALA A 96 0.01 -10.76 18.52
N LEU A 97 -1.14 -10.55 17.89
CA LEU A 97 -1.58 -9.22 17.47
C LEU A 97 -1.61 -8.22 18.64
N GLY A 98 -2.09 -8.65 19.82
CA GLY A 98 -2.08 -7.82 21.02
C GLY A 98 -0.68 -7.34 21.44
N GLU A 99 0.36 -8.15 21.23
CA GLU A 99 1.75 -7.75 21.53
C GLU A 99 2.29 -6.77 20.49
N ILE A 100 1.92 -6.94 19.21
CA ILE A 100 2.23 -5.98 18.16
C ILE A 100 1.54 -4.64 18.40
N ARG A 101 0.29 -4.64 18.89
CA ARG A 101 -0.40 -3.40 19.27
C ARG A 101 0.31 -2.68 20.42
N LYS A 102 0.81 -3.41 21.43
CA LYS A 102 1.65 -2.82 22.48
C LYS A 102 2.95 -2.25 21.93
N TYR A 103 3.56 -2.93 20.96
CA TYR A 103 4.76 -2.42 20.29
C TYR A 103 4.48 -1.11 19.57
N CYS A 104 3.41 -1.02 18.77
CA CYS A 104 2.99 0.23 18.13
C CYS A 104 2.74 1.34 19.17
N GLN A 105 1.98 1.06 20.23
CA GLN A 105 1.70 2.04 21.29
C GLN A 105 2.97 2.52 21.99
N ASN A 106 3.94 1.61 22.23
CA ASN A 106 5.22 1.97 22.84
C ASN A 106 6.03 2.91 21.94
N VAL A 107 6.15 2.56 20.65
CA VAL A 107 6.86 3.38 19.67
C VAL A 107 6.18 4.75 19.52
N ASP A 108 4.85 4.79 19.40
CA ASP A 108 4.09 6.04 19.26
C ASP A 108 4.28 6.97 20.48
N ALA A 109 4.26 6.41 21.70
CA ALA A 109 4.49 7.17 22.92
C ALA A 109 5.90 7.77 22.97
N ARG A 110 6.92 7.01 22.55
CA ARG A 110 8.32 7.44 22.51
C ARG A 110 8.56 8.46 21.40
N MET A 111 7.93 8.27 20.24
CA MET A 111 7.96 9.23 19.13
C MET A 111 7.39 10.59 19.54
N GLY A 112 6.38 10.63 20.41
CA GLY A 112 5.87 11.86 21.01
C GLY A 112 6.95 12.74 21.65
N GLY A 113 7.96 12.13 22.28
CA GLY A 113 9.09 12.83 22.89
C GLY A 113 10.15 13.31 21.89
N VAL A 114 10.25 12.69 20.72
CA VAL A 114 11.24 13.03 19.68
C VAL A 114 10.66 14.01 18.66
N LEU A 115 9.36 13.96 18.39
CA LEU A 115 8.67 14.83 17.43
C LEU A 115 8.88 16.33 17.73
N VAL A 116 8.99 16.71 19.01
CA VAL A 116 9.23 18.10 19.41
C VAL A 116 10.62 18.63 19.04
N LEU A 117 11.56 17.74 18.71
CA LEU A 117 12.92 18.09 18.32
C LEU A 117 13.06 18.27 16.80
N ALA A 118 12.06 17.85 16.02
CA ALA A 118 12.14 17.81 14.56
C ALA A 118 12.25 19.20 13.90
N GLU A 119 11.84 20.27 14.56
CA GLU A 119 11.99 21.64 14.04
C GLU A 119 13.45 22.11 14.05
N GLN A 120 14.30 21.50 14.87
CA GLN A 120 15.71 21.90 15.07
C GLN A 120 16.70 20.96 14.38
N ASP A 121 16.22 19.85 13.83
CA ASP A 121 17.04 18.82 13.20
C ASP A 121 16.42 18.37 11.87
N GLU A 122 17.02 18.82 10.76
CA GLU A 122 16.52 18.54 9.41
C GLU A 122 16.55 17.04 9.07
N MET A 123 17.56 16.31 9.55
CA MET A 123 17.67 14.86 9.31
C MET A 123 16.55 14.12 10.04
N LEU A 124 16.29 14.49 11.31
CA LEU A 124 15.17 13.94 12.07
C LEU A 124 13.84 14.22 11.38
N ARG A 125 13.62 15.47 10.96
CA ARG A 125 12.41 15.86 10.24
C ARG A 125 12.23 15.03 8.97
N MET A 126 13.30 14.86 8.19
CA MET A 126 13.28 14.05 6.97
C MET A 126 12.93 12.59 7.27
N LEU A 127 13.57 11.96 8.27
CA LEU A 127 13.30 10.57 8.63
C LEU A 127 11.87 10.35 9.14
N ILE A 128 11.32 11.30 9.91
CA ILE A 128 9.93 11.26 10.36
C ILE A 128 8.98 11.36 9.17
N VAL A 129 9.22 12.32 8.26
CA VAL A 129 8.39 12.50 7.06
C VAL A 129 8.46 11.29 6.15
N LEU A 130 9.65 10.74 5.91
CA LEU A 130 9.84 9.49 5.16
C LEU A 130 9.08 8.33 5.81
N GLY A 131 9.17 8.18 7.14
CA GLY A 131 8.45 7.15 7.87
C GLY A 131 6.93 7.27 7.78
N MET A 132 6.41 8.50 7.78
CA MET A 132 4.99 8.77 7.57
C MET A 132 4.51 8.37 6.17
N HIS A 133 5.27 8.73 5.12
CA HIS A 133 4.95 8.33 3.74
C HIS A 133 5.08 6.82 3.53
N HIS A 134 6.12 6.20 4.12
CA HIS A 134 6.29 4.75 4.16
C HIS A 134 5.09 4.05 4.83
N GLU A 135 4.59 4.59 5.95
CA GLU A 135 3.37 4.07 6.57
C GLU A 135 2.15 4.18 5.65
N GLN A 136 2.00 5.27 4.89
CA GLN A 136 0.90 5.42 3.93
C GLN A 136 0.98 4.38 2.79
N GLN A 137 2.18 4.01 2.33
CA GLN A 137 2.34 2.87 1.41
C GLN A 137 1.83 1.58 2.06
N HIS A 138 2.15 1.35 3.33
CA HIS A 138 1.65 0.18 4.06
C HIS A 138 0.15 0.24 4.35
N GLN A 139 -0.46 1.41 4.45
CA GLN A 139 -1.92 1.54 4.55
C GLN A 139 -2.62 1.03 3.29
N GLU A 140 -2.06 1.32 2.12
CA GLU A 140 -2.55 0.77 0.84
C GLU A 140 -2.34 -0.75 0.78
N LEU A 141 -1.14 -1.23 1.15
CA LEU A 141 -0.84 -2.67 1.16
C LEU A 141 -1.76 -3.46 2.11
N ILE A 142 -2.05 -2.92 3.30
CA ILE A 142 -3.02 -3.54 4.22
C ILE A 142 -4.36 -3.78 3.51
N LEU A 143 -4.86 -2.80 2.75
CA LEU A 143 -6.13 -2.93 2.03
C LEU A 143 -6.05 -3.96 0.90
N THR A 144 -4.98 -3.98 0.10
CA THR A 144 -4.83 -4.94 -0.99
C THR A 144 -4.66 -6.37 -0.47
N ASP A 145 -3.91 -6.53 0.61
CA ASP A 145 -3.56 -7.85 1.17
C ASP A 145 -4.78 -8.47 1.86
N ILE A 146 -5.56 -7.68 2.60
CA ILE A 146 -6.84 -8.13 3.17
C ILE A 146 -7.83 -8.46 2.06
N LYS A 147 -7.92 -7.63 1.01
CA LYS A 147 -8.83 -7.88 -0.12
C LYS A 147 -8.50 -9.22 -0.79
N HIS A 148 -7.21 -9.50 -1.01
CA HIS A 148 -6.79 -10.79 -1.55
C HIS A 148 -7.13 -11.92 -0.57
N LEU A 149 -6.77 -11.81 0.71
CA LEU A 149 -7.09 -12.82 1.74
C LEU A 149 -8.59 -13.16 1.78
N PHE A 150 -9.45 -12.15 1.84
CA PHE A 150 -10.90 -12.34 1.94
C PHE A 150 -11.48 -12.97 0.67
N SER A 151 -10.90 -12.68 -0.49
CA SER A 151 -11.32 -13.31 -1.75
C SER A 151 -11.05 -14.81 -1.82
N GLN A 152 -10.07 -15.32 -1.03
CA GLN A 152 -9.75 -16.74 -0.93
C GLN A 152 -10.71 -17.51 -0.02
N ASN A 153 -11.47 -16.81 0.84
CA ASN A 153 -12.36 -17.46 1.80
C ASN A 153 -13.71 -17.78 1.12
N PRO A 154 -14.18 -19.05 1.15
CA PRO A 154 -15.43 -19.45 0.51
C PRO A 154 -16.68 -18.84 1.15
N LEU A 155 -16.56 -18.24 2.33
CA LEU A 155 -17.65 -17.52 3.00
C LEU A 155 -17.79 -16.06 2.53
N TYR A 156 -16.88 -15.58 1.69
CA TYR A 156 -16.87 -14.21 1.14
C TYR A 156 -17.11 -13.13 2.19
N PRO A 157 -16.25 -13.06 3.22
CA PRO A 157 -16.39 -12.09 4.29
C PRO A 157 -16.29 -10.68 3.72
N SER A 158 -17.12 -9.76 4.23
CA SER A 158 -16.99 -8.35 3.92
C SER A 158 -16.00 -7.70 4.88
N TYR A 159 -15.08 -6.90 4.34
CA TYR A 159 -14.17 -6.06 5.14
C TYR A 159 -14.93 -5.05 6.02
N ARG A 160 -16.04 -4.52 5.50
CA ARG A 160 -16.90 -3.58 6.22
C ARG A 160 -18.35 -3.83 5.83
N SER A 161 -19.25 -3.87 6.81
CA SER A 161 -20.69 -3.90 6.54
C SER A 161 -21.12 -2.57 5.92
N PHE A 162 -21.68 -2.63 4.71
CA PHE A 162 -22.36 -1.49 4.12
C PHE A 162 -23.79 -1.42 4.65
N SER A 163 -24.26 -0.23 5.01
CA SER A 163 -25.70 -0.03 5.23
C SER A 163 -26.42 -0.17 3.88
N PRO A 164 -27.64 -0.74 3.82
CA PRO A 164 -28.46 -0.74 2.60
C PRO A 164 -28.66 0.67 2.01
N ASP A 165 -28.63 1.69 2.86
CA ASP A 165 -28.76 3.11 2.49
C ASP A 165 -27.43 3.76 2.08
N SER A 166 -26.35 2.98 2.00
CA SER A 166 -25.06 3.51 1.53
C SER A 166 -25.23 3.92 0.08
N PRO A 167 -24.77 5.12 -0.33
CA PRO A 167 -24.93 5.55 -1.70
C PRO A 167 -24.38 4.48 -2.64
N SER A 168 -25.22 4.03 -3.57
CA SER A 168 -24.84 3.12 -4.63
C SER A 168 -23.57 3.65 -5.30
N CYS A 169 -22.65 2.76 -5.69
CA CYS A 169 -21.49 3.13 -6.49
C CYS A 169 -21.91 4.13 -7.58
N PRO A 170 -21.21 5.27 -7.76
CA PRO A 170 -21.54 6.27 -8.76
C PRO A 170 -21.26 5.72 -10.17
N GLY A 171 -22.13 4.84 -10.66
CA GLY A 171 -22.09 4.25 -12.00
C GLY A 171 -23.21 4.76 -12.91
N ALA A 172 -24.18 5.52 -12.38
CA ALA A 172 -25.39 5.85 -13.12
C ALA A 172 -25.20 6.93 -14.20
N ASN A 173 -24.14 7.75 -14.13
CA ASN A 173 -23.87 8.83 -15.10
C ASN A 173 -22.35 9.06 -15.24
N LEU A 174 -21.63 8.12 -15.84
CA LEU A 174 -20.24 8.38 -16.24
C LEU A 174 -20.21 9.32 -17.44
N PRO A 175 -19.26 10.27 -17.51
CA PRO A 175 -19.10 11.10 -18.69
C PRO A 175 -18.72 10.23 -19.91
N LEU A 176 -19.06 10.71 -21.10
CA LEU A 176 -18.62 10.08 -22.35
C LEU A 176 -17.07 10.05 -22.39
N LEU A 177 -16.53 8.98 -22.99
CA LEU A 177 -15.09 8.88 -23.20
C LEU A 177 -14.70 9.90 -24.27
N GLU A 178 -13.91 10.89 -23.86
CA GLU A 178 -13.34 11.88 -24.76
C GLU A 178 -11.81 11.73 -24.78
N TRP A 179 -11.16 12.34 -25.78
CA TRP A 179 -9.70 12.32 -25.91
C TRP A 179 -9.13 13.71 -25.74
N HIS A 180 -8.35 13.90 -24.67
CA HIS A 180 -7.55 15.10 -24.50
C HIS A 180 -6.28 14.99 -25.35
N GLN A 181 -6.11 15.96 -26.24
CA GLN A 181 -4.96 16.03 -27.14
C GLN A 181 -3.82 16.81 -26.49
N PHE A 182 -2.61 16.25 -26.59
CA PHE A 182 -1.38 16.86 -26.13
C PHE A 182 -0.48 17.08 -27.35
N THR A 183 -0.06 18.32 -27.55
CA THR A 183 0.79 18.69 -28.70
C THR A 183 2.18 18.03 -28.66
N GLY A 184 2.57 17.45 -27.52
CA GLY A 184 3.92 16.96 -27.30
C GLY A 184 4.95 18.10 -27.31
N GLY A 185 6.21 17.74 -27.54
CA GLY A 185 7.36 18.63 -27.53
C GLY A 185 8.34 18.30 -26.41
N LEU A 186 9.20 19.26 -26.11
CA LEU A 186 10.15 19.17 -25.00
C LEU A 186 9.41 19.54 -23.71
N VAL A 187 9.28 18.57 -22.80
CA VAL A 187 8.65 18.75 -21.48
C VAL A 187 9.64 18.45 -20.37
N GLU A 188 9.32 18.87 -19.15
CA GLU A 188 10.06 18.51 -17.95
C GLU A 188 9.23 17.55 -17.09
N ILE A 189 9.85 16.45 -16.65
CA ILE A 189 9.24 15.44 -15.77
C ILE A 189 10.13 15.20 -14.56
N GLY A 190 9.53 14.76 -13.45
CA GLY A 190 10.19 14.57 -12.16
C GLY A 190 9.99 15.74 -11.20
N PHE A 191 10.29 15.50 -9.93
CA PHE A 191 10.12 16.45 -8.84
C PHE A 191 11.26 17.50 -8.81
N GLU A 192 10.87 18.75 -8.59
CA GLU A 192 11.74 19.87 -8.23
C GLU A 192 10.93 20.80 -7.31
N GLY A 193 11.50 21.19 -6.16
CA GLY A 193 10.89 22.16 -5.27
C GLY A 193 10.98 21.78 -3.79
N GLU A 194 10.09 22.38 -3.00
CA GLU A 194 9.94 22.11 -1.58
C GLU A 194 8.89 21.02 -1.32
N GLY A 195 9.08 20.24 -0.26
CA GLY A 195 8.16 19.17 0.13
C GLY A 195 8.83 17.81 0.13
N PHE A 196 8.01 16.75 0.25
CA PHE A 196 8.47 15.38 0.17
C PHE A 196 8.28 14.84 -1.25
N SER A 197 9.30 14.16 -1.75
CA SER A 197 9.21 13.19 -2.85
C SER A 197 10.01 11.96 -2.47
N TYR A 198 9.69 10.81 -3.05
CA TYR A 198 10.65 9.72 -3.06
C TYR A 198 11.85 10.09 -3.94
N ASP A 199 12.97 9.42 -3.71
CA ASP A 199 14.21 9.61 -4.47
C ASP A 199 14.04 9.29 -5.95
N ASN A 200 13.24 8.26 -6.27
CA ASN A 200 12.93 7.83 -7.63
C ASN A 200 12.12 8.85 -8.46
N GLU A 201 11.56 9.89 -7.83
CA GLU A 201 10.82 10.96 -8.51
C GLU A 201 11.75 12.08 -8.99
N SER A 202 13.02 12.08 -8.57
CA SER A 202 14.02 13.11 -8.83
C SER A 202 15.22 12.57 -9.63
N PRO A 203 16.01 13.44 -10.29
CA PRO A 203 15.79 14.87 -10.48
C PRO A 203 14.80 15.18 -11.61
N ARG A 204 14.22 16.39 -11.59
CA ARG A 204 13.51 16.92 -12.76
C ARG A 204 14.45 17.01 -13.96
N HIS A 205 14.01 16.50 -15.10
CA HIS A 205 14.79 16.47 -16.34
C HIS A 205 13.91 16.62 -17.57
N LYS A 206 14.54 16.94 -18.70
CA LYS A 206 13.86 17.17 -19.98
C LYS A 206 13.68 15.86 -20.73
N GLN A 207 12.48 15.66 -21.27
CA GLN A 207 12.13 14.55 -22.14
C GLN A 207 11.37 15.07 -23.37
N PHE A 208 11.67 14.52 -24.54
CA PHE A 208 10.86 14.79 -25.74
C PHE A 208 9.73 13.78 -25.83
N ILE A 209 8.50 14.25 -25.98
CA ILE A 209 7.29 13.42 -26.12
C ILE A 209 6.62 13.79 -27.46
N GLN A 210 6.32 12.80 -28.29
CA GLN A 210 5.57 13.00 -29.53
C GLN A 210 4.12 13.45 -29.23
N PRO A 211 3.41 14.13 -30.14
CA PRO A 211 1.99 14.41 -29.96
C PRO A 211 1.21 13.13 -29.64
N TYR A 212 0.33 13.19 -28.65
CA TYR A 212 -0.43 12.03 -28.16
C TYR A 212 -1.79 12.45 -27.62
N SER A 213 -2.62 11.45 -27.29
CA SER A 213 -3.92 11.67 -26.66
C SER A 213 -4.09 10.77 -25.45
N LEU A 214 -4.74 11.27 -24.41
CA LEU A 214 -5.18 10.47 -23.27
C LEU A 214 -6.70 10.57 -23.12
N ALA A 215 -7.30 9.46 -22.71
CA ALA A 215 -8.72 9.42 -22.42
C ALA A 215 -9.07 10.25 -21.18
N THR A 216 -10.26 10.85 -21.16
CA THR A 216 -10.75 11.68 -20.04
C THR A 216 -11.18 10.88 -18.81
N ARG A 217 -11.30 9.56 -18.95
CA ARG A 217 -11.63 8.63 -17.87
C ARG A 217 -10.93 7.28 -18.07
N LEU A 218 -10.90 6.51 -17.00
CA LEU A 218 -10.42 5.13 -17.03
C LEU A 218 -11.42 4.22 -17.78
N VAL A 219 -10.91 3.05 -18.21
CA VAL A 219 -11.73 1.96 -18.76
C VAL A 219 -12.67 1.45 -17.68
N THR A 220 -13.94 1.29 -18.02
CA THR A 220 -14.98 0.80 -17.10
C THR A 220 -15.08 -0.73 -17.11
N ASN A 221 -15.72 -1.30 -16.10
CA ASN A 221 -16.04 -2.73 -16.08
C ASN A 221 -16.87 -3.14 -17.32
N GLY A 222 -17.84 -2.32 -17.75
CA GLY A 222 -18.66 -2.62 -18.93
C GLY A 222 -17.85 -2.65 -20.23
N GLU A 223 -16.90 -1.73 -20.41
CA GLU A 223 -16.00 -1.74 -21.58
C GLU A 223 -15.00 -2.89 -21.52
N TYR A 224 -14.48 -3.22 -20.33
CA TYR A 224 -13.60 -4.38 -20.17
C TYR A 224 -14.35 -5.70 -20.41
N LEU A 225 -15.63 -5.77 -20.04
CA LEU A 225 -16.51 -6.90 -20.35
C LEU A 225 -16.67 -7.07 -21.87
N GLN A 226 -16.86 -5.99 -22.63
CA GLN A 226 -16.89 -6.07 -24.10
C GLN A 226 -15.59 -6.63 -24.68
N PHE A 227 -14.44 -6.29 -24.10
CA PHE A 227 -13.15 -6.90 -24.47
C PHE A 227 -13.13 -8.41 -24.19
N ILE A 228 -13.65 -8.86 -23.05
CA ILE A 228 -13.75 -10.29 -22.71
C ILE A 228 -14.68 -11.01 -23.70
N GLU A 229 -15.90 -10.48 -23.91
CA GLU A 229 -16.92 -11.08 -24.80
C GLU A 229 -16.49 -11.13 -26.26
N ALA A 230 -15.61 -10.22 -26.69
CA ALA A 230 -15.01 -10.22 -28.01
C ALA A 230 -13.84 -11.23 -28.18
N GLY A 231 -13.57 -12.07 -27.18
CA GLY A 231 -12.49 -13.05 -27.21
C GLY A 231 -11.11 -12.46 -26.87
N GLY A 232 -11.07 -11.42 -26.04
CA GLY A 232 -9.85 -10.67 -25.73
C GLY A 232 -8.75 -11.50 -25.06
N TYR A 233 -9.12 -12.49 -24.24
CA TYR A 233 -8.17 -13.40 -23.57
C TYR A 233 -7.71 -14.55 -24.49
N GLU A 234 -8.46 -14.82 -25.56
CA GLU A 234 -8.20 -15.90 -26.52
C GLU A 234 -7.41 -15.42 -27.74
N ASN A 235 -7.44 -14.11 -28.05
CA ASN A 235 -6.80 -13.56 -29.23
C ASN A 235 -5.33 -13.17 -28.99
N PRO A 236 -4.34 -13.95 -29.48
CA PRO A 236 -2.93 -13.71 -29.20
C PRO A 236 -2.39 -12.42 -29.84
N VAL A 237 -3.06 -11.85 -30.83
CA VAL A 237 -2.63 -10.60 -31.50
C VAL A 237 -2.77 -9.39 -30.58
N LEU A 238 -3.58 -9.49 -29.53
CA LEU A 238 -3.82 -8.41 -28.57
C LEU A 238 -2.79 -8.37 -27.42
N TRP A 239 -1.87 -9.34 -27.35
CA TRP A 239 -0.98 -9.51 -26.21
C TRP A 239 0.49 -9.41 -26.62
N LEU A 240 1.29 -8.82 -25.72
CA LEU A 240 2.73 -9.04 -25.70
C LEU A 240 3.02 -10.52 -25.41
N SER A 241 4.11 -11.06 -25.96
CA SER A 241 4.44 -12.49 -25.85
C SER A 241 4.45 -13.01 -24.40
N GLU A 242 5.18 -12.34 -23.51
CA GLU A 242 5.25 -12.74 -22.10
C GLU A 242 3.89 -12.62 -21.39
N GLY A 243 3.07 -11.63 -21.79
CA GLY A 243 1.72 -11.47 -21.28
C GLY A 243 0.80 -12.63 -21.68
N LEU A 244 0.90 -13.07 -22.94
CA LEU A 244 0.14 -14.23 -23.43
C LEU A 244 0.56 -15.52 -22.72
N ASP A 245 1.87 -15.72 -22.53
CA ASP A 245 2.39 -16.88 -21.81
C ASP A 245 1.91 -16.90 -20.35
N TRP A 246 1.90 -15.74 -19.69
CA TRP A 246 1.37 -15.57 -18.35
C TRP A 246 -0.14 -15.85 -18.29
N VAL A 247 -0.94 -15.28 -19.20
CA VAL A 247 -2.40 -15.51 -19.29
C VAL A 247 -2.72 -16.99 -19.42
N LYS A 248 -2.02 -17.69 -20.33
CA LYS A 248 -2.20 -19.12 -20.57
C LYS A 248 -1.78 -19.96 -19.37
N SER A 249 -0.60 -19.71 -18.82
CA SER A 249 -0.04 -20.47 -17.70
C SER A 249 -0.88 -20.33 -16.42
N ASN A 250 -1.49 -19.17 -16.23
CA ASN A 250 -2.36 -18.87 -15.09
C ASN A 250 -3.86 -19.06 -15.37
N LYS A 251 -4.22 -19.55 -16.57
CA LYS A 251 -5.62 -19.75 -17.02
C LYS A 251 -6.51 -18.54 -16.71
N ARG A 252 -6.08 -17.36 -17.13
CA ARG A 252 -6.79 -16.10 -16.89
C ARG A 252 -7.80 -15.83 -18.00
N TYR A 253 -9.01 -15.46 -17.61
CA TYR A 253 -10.12 -15.16 -18.52
C TYR A 253 -10.86 -13.86 -18.17
N HIS A 254 -10.47 -13.21 -17.07
CA HIS A 254 -11.10 -12.02 -16.52
C HIS A 254 -10.16 -11.35 -15.49
N PRO A 255 -10.43 -10.11 -15.08
CA PRO A 255 -9.71 -9.45 -14.00
C PRO A 255 -9.81 -10.21 -12.68
N LEU A 256 -8.86 -9.94 -11.78
CA LEU A 256 -8.85 -10.55 -10.44
C LEU A 256 -10.16 -10.26 -9.69
N TYR A 257 -10.66 -11.27 -8.97
CA TYR A 257 -11.89 -11.26 -8.17
C TYR A 257 -13.23 -11.32 -8.92
N TRP A 258 -13.25 -11.15 -10.25
CA TRP A 258 -14.48 -11.37 -11.04
C TRP A 258 -14.90 -12.84 -10.97
N ARG A 259 -16.21 -13.11 -10.97
CA ARG A 259 -16.75 -14.47 -10.89
C ARG A 259 -18.01 -14.58 -11.74
N ALA A 260 -18.05 -15.58 -12.61
CA ALA A 260 -19.27 -15.87 -13.34
C ALA A 260 -20.26 -16.66 -12.47
N ASP A 261 -21.48 -16.17 -12.29
CA ASP A 261 -22.63 -16.94 -11.77
C ASP A 261 -23.78 -16.91 -12.77
N LYS A 262 -24.23 -18.09 -13.24
CA LYS A 262 -25.41 -18.27 -14.11
C LYS A 262 -25.53 -17.28 -15.28
N ASN A 263 -24.41 -16.96 -15.94
CA ASN A 263 -24.25 -16.03 -17.08
C ASN A 263 -24.14 -14.53 -16.72
N GLU A 264 -23.94 -14.20 -15.45
CA GLU A 264 -23.63 -12.84 -14.98
C GLU A 264 -22.23 -12.81 -14.34
N TRP A 265 -21.61 -11.62 -14.29
CA TRP A 265 -20.26 -11.37 -13.77
C TRP A 265 -20.25 -10.73 -12.38
#